data_AF-E4NEP1-F1
#
_entry.id   AF-E4NEP1-F1
#
_cell.length_a   1.000
_cell.length_b   1.000
_cell.length_c   1.000
_cell.angle_alpha   90.00
_cell.angle_beta   90.00
_cell.angle_gamma   90.00
#
_symmetry.space_group_name_H-M   'P 1'
#
loop_
_entity.id
_entity.type
_entity.pdbx_description
1 polymer ?
#
loop_
_entity_poly.entity_id
_entity_poly.type
_entity_poly.pdbx_seq_one_letter_code
_entity_poly.pdbx_strand_id
1 'polypeptide(L)'
;MIRFARAQRERWPALYFCGAPAADALDAGWRPAVDPDEEYPEILTFSSGAPMEEFWEEHGYALDEKGEGPFSLFYSFHRARIGARLENVDTENEEVGRSAAGTELVLSKFFLVSLVTPANPEDDGFSRGVLDDFRRAFEA
;
A
#
# COMPACT_ATOMS: atom_id res chain seq x y z
N MET A 1 7.31 3.47 -0.20
CA MET A 1 6.29 3.74 -1.25
C MET A 1 6.78 3.77 -2.68
N ILE A 2 7.77 4.58 -3.06
CA ILE A 2 8.32 4.50 -4.43
C ILE A 2 8.84 3.09 -4.78
N ARG A 3 9.40 2.36 -3.79
CA ARG A 3 9.79 0.94 -3.93
C ARG A 3 8.59 0.05 -4.30
N PHE A 4 7.46 0.20 -3.60
CA PHE A 4 6.23 -0.52 -3.91
C PHE A 4 5.74 -0.22 -5.33
N ALA A 5 5.60 1.06 -5.68
CA ALA A 5 5.15 1.47 -7.01
C ALA A 5 6.06 0.93 -8.14
N ARG A 6 7.38 0.83 -7.89
CA ARG A 6 8.32 0.18 -8.82
C ARG A 6 8.08 -1.32 -8.94
N ALA A 7 7.86 -2.03 -7.85
CA ALA A 7 7.51 -3.46 -7.89
C ALA A 7 6.24 -3.69 -8.72
N GLN A 8 5.25 -2.80 -8.62
CA GLN A 8 4.04 -2.89 -9.43
C GLN A 8 4.28 -2.60 -10.92
N ARG A 9 5.25 -1.73 -11.27
CA ARG A 9 5.69 -1.55 -12.67
C ARG A 9 6.44 -2.75 -13.23
N GLU A 10 7.15 -3.49 -12.38
CA GLU A 10 7.81 -4.74 -12.78
C GLU A 10 6.78 -5.85 -13.01
N ARG A 11 5.74 -5.93 -12.16
CA ARG A 11 4.58 -6.81 -12.33
C ARG A 11 3.81 -6.48 -13.61
N TRP A 12 3.51 -5.20 -13.82
CA TRP A 12 2.74 -4.72 -14.96
C TRP A 12 3.51 -3.65 -15.73
N PRO A 13 4.18 -4.00 -16.84
CA PRO A 13 4.91 -3.04 -17.67
C PRO A 13 4.03 -1.91 -18.23
N ALA A 14 2.72 -2.16 -18.39
CA ALA A 14 1.72 -1.20 -18.83
C ALA A 14 0.92 -0.58 -17.66
N LEU A 15 1.46 -0.61 -16.43
CA LEU A 15 0.81 -0.10 -15.21
C LEU A 15 0.18 1.28 -15.44
N TYR A 16 -1.07 1.40 -15.04
CA TYR A 16 -1.73 2.67 -14.80
C TYR A 16 -1.69 2.98 -13.30
N PHE A 17 -1.36 4.23 -13.00
CA PHE A 17 -1.26 4.78 -11.66
C PHE A 17 -2.13 6.03 -11.60
N CYS A 18 -3.15 6.01 -10.73
CA CYS A 18 -4.13 7.10 -10.61
C CYS A 18 -4.78 7.48 -11.96
N GLY A 19 -5.18 6.48 -12.76
CA GLY A 19 -5.86 6.67 -14.04
C GLY A 19 -4.97 7.10 -15.22
N ALA A 20 -3.65 7.18 -15.03
CA ALA A 20 -2.71 7.54 -16.08
C ALA A 20 -1.57 6.52 -16.21
N PRO A 21 -0.93 6.39 -17.39
CA PRO A 21 0.26 5.54 -17.52
C PRO A 21 1.33 5.88 -16.49
N ALA A 22 1.83 4.86 -15.78
CA ALA A 22 2.82 5.04 -14.72
C ALA A 22 4.14 5.67 -15.20
N ALA A 23 4.45 5.54 -16.49
CA ALA A 23 5.62 6.20 -17.09
C ALA A 23 5.53 7.73 -17.01
N ASP A 24 4.31 8.28 -17.06
CA ASP A 24 4.04 9.71 -17.02
C ASP A 24 3.85 10.23 -15.58
N ALA A 25 3.35 9.36 -14.68
CA ALA A 25 2.95 9.73 -13.33
C ALA A 25 3.99 9.39 -12.22
N LEU A 26 4.85 8.39 -12.41
CA LEU A 26 5.80 7.92 -11.40
C LEU A 26 7.25 8.19 -11.82
N ASP A 27 7.76 9.36 -11.46
CA ASP A 27 9.18 9.69 -11.54
C ASP A 27 9.99 9.15 -10.34
N ALA A 28 11.32 9.30 -10.37
CA ALA A 28 12.19 8.80 -9.30
C ALA A 28 12.02 9.53 -7.94
N GLY A 29 11.52 10.76 -7.98
CA GLY A 29 11.31 11.63 -6.83
C GLY A 29 9.90 11.51 -6.23
N TRP A 30 8.96 10.86 -6.93
CA TRP A 30 7.56 10.83 -6.56
C TRP A 30 7.33 10.41 -5.10
N ARG A 31 6.42 11.12 -4.44
CA ARG A 31 5.95 10.89 -3.08
C ARG A 31 4.44 11.09 -3.04
N PRO A 32 3.72 10.36 -2.18
CA PRO A 32 2.32 10.66 -1.91
C PRO A 32 2.20 12.10 -1.38
N ALA A 33 1.29 12.87 -1.95
CA ALA A 33 0.95 14.22 -1.53
C ALA A 33 0.01 14.18 -0.33
N VAL A 34 0.48 13.65 0.80
CA VAL A 34 -0.35 13.58 2.01
C VAL A 34 -0.36 14.93 2.70
N ASP A 35 -1.45 15.68 2.57
CA ASP A 35 -1.66 16.93 3.28
C ASP A 35 -2.14 16.65 4.71
N PRO A 36 -1.41 17.09 5.75
CA PRO A 36 -1.80 16.87 7.14
C PRO A 36 -3.03 17.69 7.60
N ASP A 37 -3.54 18.60 6.77
CA ASP A 37 -4.74 19.40 6.98
C ASP A 37 -5.95 18.90 6.16
N GLU A 38 -5.76 17.94 5.24
CA GLU A 38 -6.87 17.32 4.50
C GLU A 38 -7.58 16.26 5.34
N GLU A 39 -8.91 16.30 5.33
CA GLU A 39 -9.78 15.36 6.04
C GLU A 39 -9.84 13.99 5.35
N TYR A 40 -9.60 13.95 4.04
CA TYR A 40 -9.74 12.76 3.22
C TYR A 40 -8.39 12.11 2.93
N PRO A 41 -8.35 10.76 2.88
CA PRO A 41 -7.13 10.07 2.52
C PRO A 41 -6.77 10.32 1.05
N GLU A 42 -5.48 10.48 0.77
CA GLU A 42 -4.98 10.39 -0.60
C GLU A 42 -5.14 8.93 -1.07
N ILE A 43 -5.83 8.75 -2.19
CA ILE A 43 -6.09 7.43 -2.78
C ILE A 43 -5.15 7.24 -3.96
N LEU A 44 -4.34 6.19 -3.90
CA LEU A 44 -3.48 5.79 -4.99
C LEU A 44 -4.03 4.52 -5.61
N THR A 45 -4.28 4.55 -6.92
CA THR A 45 -4.91 3.43 -7.62
C THR A 45 -3.92 2.79 -8.57
N PHE A 46 -4.00 1.47 -8.72
CA PHE A 46 -3.10 0.67 -9.53
C PHE A 46 -3.92 -0.30 -10.38
N SER A 47 -3.63 -0.34 -11.67
CA SER A 47 -4.22 -1.31 -12.60
C SER A 47 -3.23 -1.68 -13.70
N SER A 48 -3.40 -2.85 -14.30
CA SER A 48 -2.41 -3.39 -15.25
C SER A 48 -2.36 -2.66 -16.60
N GLY A 49 -3.29 -1.74 -16.84
CA GLY A 49 -3.41 -0.94 -18.06
C GLY A 49 -4.84 -0.42 -18.27
N ALA A 50 -5.05 0.32 -19.36
CA ALA A 50 -6.36 0.90 -19.70
C ALA A 50 -7.53 -0.12 -19.69
N PRO A 51 -7.40 -1.36 -20.18
CA PRO A 51 -8.50 -2.33 -20.11
C PRO A 51 -8.91 -2.70 -18.68
N MET A 52 -7.97 -2.68 -17.73
CA MET A 52 -8.28 -2.96 -16.32
C MET A 52 -8.90 -1.75 -15.62
N GLU A 53 -8.57 -0.52 -16.04
CA GLU A 53 -9.30 0.69 -15.60
C GLU A 53 -10.77 0.63 -16.07
N GLU A 54 -11.01 0.29 -17.33
CA GLU A 54 -12.36 0.13 -17.86
C GLU A 54 -13.13 -0.98 -17.12
N PHE A 55 -12.49 -2.12 -16.90
CA PHE A 55 -13.06 -3.19 -16.08
C PHE A 55 -13.37 -2.74 -14.65
N TRP A 56 -12.52 -1.90 -14.06
CA TRP A 56 -12.70 -1.40 -12.70
C TRP A 56 -13.97 -0.54 -12.57
N GLU A 57 -14.21 0.35 -13.52
CA GLU A 57 -15.41 1.20 -13.53
C GLU A 57 -16.71 0.37 -13.55
N GLU A 58 -16.70 -0.78 -14.21
CA GLU A 58 -17.86 -1.65 -14.34
C GLU A 58 -18.00 -2.66 -13.18
N HIS A 59 -16.89 -3.18 -12.68
CA HIS A 59 -16.87 -4.34 -11.79
C HIS A 59 -16.28 -4.07 -10.40
N GLY A 60 -15.78 -2.87 -10.13
CA GLY A 60 -15.09 -2.56 -8.89
C GLY A 60 -13.80 -3.36 -8.73
N TYR A 61 -13.45 -3.68 -7.49
CA TYR A 61 -12.24 -4.45 -7.15
C TYR A 61 -12.39 -5.95 -7.45
N ALA A 62 -13.00 -6.34 -8.58
CA ALA A 62 -13.11 -7.74 -8.96
C ALA A 62 -11.79 -8.23 -9.59
N LEU A 63 -11.61 -9.55 -9.61
CA LEU A 63 -10.59 -10.20 -10.44
C LEU A 63 -11.14 -10.41 -11.85
N ASP A 64 -10.29 -10.22 -12.86
CA ASP A 64 -10.55 -10.48 -14.26
C ASP A 64 -10.36 -11.97 -14.62
N GLU A 65 -10.49 -12.31 -15.90
CA GLU A 65 -10.33 -13.68 -16.40
C GLU A 65 -8.92 -14.25 -16.21
N LYS A 66 -7.92 -13.40 -15.95
CA LYS A 66 -6.53 -13.81 -15.66
C LYS A 66 -6.29 -13.98 -14.16
N GLY A 67 -7.29 -13.70 -13.33
CA GLY A 67 -7.14 -13.70 -11.88
C GLY A 67 -6.38 -12.49 -11.37
N GLU A 68 -6.40 -11.37 -12.10
CA GLU A 68 -5.79 -10.10 -11.69
C GLU A 68 -6.87 -9.03 -11.52
N GLY A 69 -6.65 -8.03 -10.68
CA GLY A 69 -7.63 -6.96 -10.50
C GLY A 69 -6.99 -5.66 -10.04
N PRO A 70 -7.70 -4.52 -10.16
CA PRO A 70 -7.23 -3.25 -9.65
C PRO A 70 -7.09 -3.32 -8.13
N PHE A 71 -6.18 -2.52 -7.58
CA PHE A 71 -6.02 -2.37 -6.14
C PHE A 71 -5.65 -0.93 -5.79
N SER A 72 -5.86 -0.57 -4.53
CA SER A 72 -5.67 0.81 -4.07
C SER A 72 -4.96 0.89 -2.73
N LEU A 73 -4.24 2.00 -2.53
CA LEU A 73 -3.72 2.42 -1.25
C LEU A 73 -4.45 3.67 -0.78
N PHE A 74 -4.80 3.70 0.49
CA PHE A 74 -5.41 4.86 1.15
C PHE A 74 -4.42 5.40 2.18
N TYR A 75 -4.03 6.67 2.02
CA TYR A 75 -3.14 7.39 2.92
C TYR A 75 -3.93 8.38 3.75
N SER A 76 -4.10 8.11 5.04
CA SER A 76 -4.64 9.12 5.95
C SER A 76 -3.57 9.59 6.92
N PHE A 77 -3.53 10.90 7.14
CA PHE A 77 -2.75 11.49 8.21
C PHE A 77 -3.65 11.79 9.41
N HIS A 78 -3.18 11.45 10.60
CA HIS A 78 -3.92 11.65 11.83
C HIS A 78 -3.12 12.48 12.83
N ARG A 79 -3.73 13.57 13.31
CA ARG A 79 -3.26 14.36 14.46
C ARG A 79 -3.98 13.92 15.73
N ALA A 80 -3.88 12.63 16.04
CA ALA A 80 -4.48 12.06 17.24
C ALA A 80 -3.39 11.42 18.10
N ARG A 81 -3.60 11.43 19.42
CA ARG A 81 -2.77 10.67 20.34
C ARG A 81 -3.16 9.19 20.23
N ILE A 82 -2.24 8.36 19.79
CA ILE A 82 -2.37 6.90 19.91
C ILE A 82 -1.37 6.41 20.93
N GLY A 83 -1.82 5.49 21.79
CA GLY A 83 -0.97 4.66 22.63
C GLY A 83 -1.02 3.24 22.11
N ALA A 84 0.12 2.61 21.90
CA ALA A 84 0.21 1.19 21.61
C ALA A 84 1.23 0.55 22.54
N ARG A 85 0.89 -0.61 23.12
CA ARG A 85 1.86 -1.45 23.80
C ARG A 85 2.41 -2.43 22.78
N LEU A 86 3.74 -2.49 22.67
CA LEU A 86 4.39 -3.41 21.75
C LEU A 86 4.33 -4.84 22.29
N GLU A 87 3.72 -5.72 21.51
CA GLU A 87 3.73 -7.17 21.73
C GLU A 87 4.34 -7.84 20.50
N ASN A 88 5.26 -8.78 20.70
CA ASN A 88 5.94 -9.54 19.64
C ASN A 88 6.68 -8.66 18.61
N VAL A 89 7.69 -7.91 19.06
CA VAL A 89 8.51 -7.05 18.20
C VAL A 89 9.45 -7.89 17.33
N ASP A 90 9.20 -7.90 16.03
CA ASP A 90 10.09 -8.48 15.03
C ASP A 90 11.16 -7.47 14.62
N THR A 91 12.43 -7.86 14.72
CA THR A 91 13.58 -7.03 14.40
C THR A 91 14.79 -7.91 14.13
N GLU A 92 15.69 -7.43 13.26
CA GLU A 92 16.97 -8.09 12.96
C GLU A 92 17.83 -8.34 14.22
N ASN A 93 17.59 -7.60 15.31
CA ASN A 93 18.28 -7.77 16.57
C ASN A 93 17.32 -8.26 17.67
N GLU A 94 17.36 -9.56 17.96
CA GLU A 94 16.50 -10.19 18.99
C GLU A 94 16.62 -9.56 20.39
N GLU A 95 17.76 -8.97 20.75
CA GLU A 95 17.91 -8.27 22.03
C GLU A 95 17.10 -6.98 22.04
N VAL A 96 17.13 -6.21 20.95
CA VAL A 96 16.29 -5.02 20.77
C VAL A 96 14.80 -5.40 20.81
N GLY A 97 14.42 -6.50 20.15
CA GLY A 97 13.03 -6.96 20.13
C GLY A 97 12.52 -7.31 21.53
N ARG A 98 13.32 -8.06 22.31
CA ARG A 98 13.00 -8.38 23.71
C ARG A 98 12.94 -7.15 24.61
N SER A 99 13.84 -6.19 24.44
CA SER A 99 13.82 -4.94 25.22
C SER A 99 12.68 -4.00 24.82
N ALA A 100 12.23 -4.05 23.56
CA ALA A 100 11.12 -3.24 23.08
C ALA A 100 9.75 -3.81 23.49
N ALA A 101 9.63 -5.13 23.67
CA ALA A 101 8.40 -5.75 24.14
C ALA A 101 7.95 -5.16 25.50
N GLY A 102 6.67 -4.78 25.59
CA GLY A 102 6.10 -4.10 26.76
C GLY A 102 6.33 -2.58 26.80
N THR A 103 7.14 -2.02 25.89
CA THR A 103 7.26 -0.56 25.72
C THR A 103 5.95 0.03 25.21
N GLU A 104 5.59 1.21 25.73
CA GLU A 104 4.47 1.99 25.24
C GLU A 104 4.95 3.00 24.20
N LEU A 105 4.47 2.85 22.96
CA LEU A 105 4.60 3.88 21.94
C LEU A 105 3.47 4.89 22.11
N VAL A 106 3.85 6.16 22.23
CA VAL A 106 2.90 7.28 22.21
C VAL A 106 3.21 8.13 20.98
N LEU A 107 2.30 8.08 20.00
CA LEU A 107 2.39 8.89 18.80
C LEU A 107 1.40 10.04 18.90
N SER A 108 1.85 11.26 18.61
CA SER A 108 0.99 12.44 18.51
C SER A 108 0.55 12.73 17.08
N LYS A 109 1.23 12.13 16.11
CA LYS A 109 1.00 12.22 14.66
C LYS A 109 1.42 10.90 14.02
N PHE A 110 0.61 10.37 13.13
CA PHE A 110 0.92 9.14 12.41
C PHE A 110 0.22 9.11 11.04
N PHE A 111 0.78 8.32 10.13
CA PHE A 111 0.13 7.97 8.88
C PHE A 111 -0.44 6.57 9.00
N LEU A 112 -1.66 6.38 8.52
CA LEU A 112 -2.22 5.06 8.28
C LEU A 112 -2.20 4.81 6.77
N VAL A 113 -1.69 3.65 6.37
CA VAL A 113 -1.70 3.20 4.97
C VAL A 113 -2.52 1.92 4.91
N SER A 114 -3.65 1.97 4.22
CA SER A 114 -4.52 0.80 4.03
C SER A 114 -4.39 0.30 2.59
N LEU A 115 -4.10 -0.98 2.42
CA LEU A 115 -4.10 -1.66 1.13
C LEU A 115 -5.44 -2.38 0.93
N VAL A 116 -6.10 -2.09 -0.19
CA VAL A 116 -7.34 -2.75 -0.61
C VAL A 116 -7.04 -3.58 -1.85
N THR A 117 -7.13 -4.89 -1.71
CA THR A 117 -6.93 -5.87 -2.79
C THR A 117 -8.27 -6.42 -3.29
N PRO A 118 -8.32 -6.96 -4.52
CA PRO A 118 -9.56 -7.50 -5.10
C PRO A 118 -10.09 -8.75 -4.41
N ALA A 119 -9.24 -9.51 -3.72
CA ALA A 119 -9.63 -10.68 -2.94
C ALA A 119 -8.86 -10.76 -1.62
N ASN A 120 -9.24 -11.71 -0.74
CA ASN A 120 -8.55 -11.98 0.51
C ASN A 120 -7.13 -12.56 0.22
N PRO A 121 -6.04 -11.91 0.66
CA PRO A 121 -4.68 -12.44 0.48
C PRO A 121 -4.43 -13.84 1.08
N GLU A 122 -5.24 -14.27 2.04
CA GLU A 122 -5.16 -15.63 2.61
C GLU A 122 -5.67 -16.71 1.65
N ASP A 123 -6.53 -16.33 0.69
CA ASP A 123 -7.22 -17.24 -0.22
C ASP A 123 -6.83 -17.04 -1.70
N ASP A 124 -6.27 -15.88 -2.05
CA ASP A 124 -5.93 -15.50 -3.42
C ASP A 124 -4.43 -15.18 -3.61
N GLY A 125 -3.84 -15.80 -4.64
CA GLY A 125 -2.41 -15.67 -4.94
C GLY A 125 -2.01 -14.29 -5.48
N PHE A 126 -2.89 -13.64 -6.25
CA PHE A 126 -2.63 -12.31 -6.77
C PHE A 126 -2.58 -11.28 -5.63
N SER A 127 -3.63 -11.23 -4.81
CA SER A 127 -3.77 -10.34 -3.66
C SER A 127 -2.66 -10.57 -2.62
N ARG A 128 -2.24 -11.83 -2.42
CA ARG A 128 -1.06 -12.16 -1.61
C ARG A 128 0.21 -11.55 -2.19
N GLY A 129 0.45 -11.70 -3.48
CA GLY A 129 1.61 -11.11 -4.14
C GLY A 129 1.66 -9.58 -3.98
N VAL A 130 0.52 -8.90 -4.11
CA VAL A 130 0.43 -7.45 -3.90
C VAL A 130 0.75 -7.08 -2.44
N LEU A 131 0.22 -7.83 -1.47
CA LEU A 131 0.52 -7.62 -0.05
C LEU A 131 2.01 -7.85 0.27
N ASP A 132 2.62 -8.88 -0.30
CA ASP A 132 4.04 -9.19 -0.10
C ASP A 132 4.95 -8.13 -0.72
N ASP A 133 4.59 -7.58 -1.88
CA ASP A 133 5.29 -6.42 -2.46
C ASP A 133 5.15 -5.18 -1.57
N PHE A 134 3.97 -4.97 -0.98
CA PHE A 134 3.70 -3.85 -0.09
C PHE A 134 4.55 -3.93 1.18
N ARG A 135 4.61 -5.10 1.84
CA ARG A 135 5.44 -5.34 3.02
C ARG A 135 6.93 -5.14 2.73
N ARG A 136 7.43 -5.73 1.64
CA ARG A 136 8.83 -5.58 1.20
C ARG A 136 9.22 -4.12 0.93
N ALA A 137 8.28 -3.25 0.61
CA ALA A 137 8.57 -1.83 0.41
C ALA A 137 8.94 -1.08 1.71
N PHE A 138 8.73 -1.67 2.88
CA PHE A 138 9.11 -1.15 4.20
C PHE A 138 10.29 -1.88 4.84
N GLU A 139 10.70 -3.02 4.28
CA GLU A 139 11.94 -3.70 4.65
C GLU A 139 13.12 -2.91 4.07
N ALA A 140 14.10 -2.55 4.92
CA ALA A 140 15.13 -1.56 4.63
C ALA A 140 16.18 -2.05 3.62
#